data_AF-A0A944H284-F1
#
_entry.id   AF-A0A944H284-F1
#
_cell.length_a   1.000
_cell.length_b   1.000
_cell.length_c   1.000
_cell.angle_alpha   90.00
_cell.angle_beta   90.00
_cell.angle_gamma   90.00
#
_symmetry.space_group_name_H-M   'P 1'
#
loop_
_entity.id
_entity.type
_entity.pdbx_description
1 polymer ?
#
loop_
_entity_poly.entity_id
_entity_poly.type
_entity_poly.pdbx_seq_one_letter_code
_entity_poly.pdbx_strand_id
1 'polypeptide(L)'
;MVGFILAGIVSDVMLFQADTWWLQIGNQYSLATAKYINKFDNPLLLSNNNIYNIGSLLILNHLLNSNTNLLIVEDDHLPLIPQKASKIFLFDSDMTNSQNLLARFKEDKTYSLRLIDEPLTELWQIEKNQKK
;
A
#
# COMPACT_ATOMS: atom_id res chain seq x y z
N MET A 1 -2.70 9.06 45.38
CA MET A 1 -2.27 7.76 44.82
C MET A 1 -3.33 7.15 43.90
N VAL A 2 -4.58 6.95 44.35
CA VAL A 2 -5.68 6.40 43.52
C VAL A 2 -5.94 7.20 42.23
N GLY A 3 -5.93 8.54 42.29
CA GLY A 3 -6.13 9.37 41.09
C GLY A 3 -5.07 9.18 40.00
N PHE A 4 -3.81 8.94 40.38
CA PHE A 4 -2.74 8.67 39.42
C PHE A 4 -2.88 7.28 38.77
N ILE A 5 -3.34 6.29 39.53
CA ILE A 5 -3.61 4.94 38.99
C ILE A 5 -4.74 5.00 37.98
N LEU A 6 -5.82 5.73 38.26
CA LEU A 6 -6.93 5.92 37.33
C LEU A 6 -6.50 6.67 36.07
N ALA A 7 -5.69 7.72 36.19
CA ALA A 7 -5.14 8.44 35.05
C ALA A 7 -4.23 7.55 34.19
N GLY A 8 -3.41 6.70 34.82
CA GLY A 8 -2.57 5.71 34.13
C GLY A 8 -3.39 4.72 33.31
N ILE A 9 -4.44 4.13 33.90
CA ILE A 9 -5.32 3.18 33.21
C ILE A 9 -6.03 3.83 32.02
N VAL A 10 -6.54 5.06 32.18
CA VAL A 10 -7.18 5.80 31.07
C VAL A 10 -6.17 6.08 29.96
N SER A 11 -4.94 6.45 30.31
CA SER A 11 -3.86 6.67 29.35
C SER A 11 -3.53 5.40 28.57
N ASP A 12 -3.41 4.25 29.25
CA ASP A 12 -3.13 2.97 28.60
C ASP A 12 -4.25 2.56 27.65
N VAL A 13 -5.51 2.70 28.09
CA VAL A 13 -6.69 2.38 27.27
C VAL A 13 -6.77 3.27 26.04
N MET A 14 -6.43 4.56 26.15
CA MET A 14 -6.35 5.47 25.00
C MET A 14 -5.20 5.09 24.06
N LEU A 15 -4.04 4.70 24.60
CA LEU A 15 -2.89 4.29 23.82
C LEU A 15 -3.20 3.03 23.01
N PHE A 16 -3.77 1.98 23.63
CA PHE A 16 -4.10 0.72 22.95
C PHE A 16 -5.24 0.83 21.93
N GLN A 17 -6.11 1.84 22.05
CA GLN A 17 -7.19 2.06 21.08
C GLN A 17 -6.77 2.91 19.88
N ALA A 18 -5.61 3.57 19.92
CA ALA A 18 -5.16 4.39 18.80
C ALA A 18 -4.80 3.50 17.59
N ASP A 19 -5.36 3.75 16.40
CA ASP A 19 -5.08 2.95 15.18
C ASP A 19 -3.58 2.77 14.85
N THR A 20 -2.74 3.65 15.40
CA THR A 20 -1.30 3.71 15.16
C THR A 20 -0.45 3.18 16.31
N TRP A 21 -1.03 2.60 17.38
CA TRP A 21 -0.32 2.24 18.61
C TRP A 21 0.82 1.22 18.39
N TRP A 22 0.65 0.36 17.40
CA TRP A 22 1.61 -0.68 17.01
C TRP A 22 2.44 -0.29 15.78
N LEU A 23 2.16 0.87 15.17
CA LEU A 23 2.89 1.35 14.01
C LEU A 23 4.21 2.00 14.45
N GLN A 24 5.33 1.51 13.93
CA GLN A 24 6.63 2.15 14.13
C GLN A 24 6.70 3.52 13.43
N ILE A 25 7.51 4.41 13.99
CA ILE A 25 7.83 5.73 13.42
C ILE A 25 8.35 5.50 11.98
N GLY A 26 7.70 6.13 10.99
CA GLY A 26 7.97 5.93 9.57
C GLY A 26 6.78 5.35 8.78
N ASN A 27 5.84 4.70 9.46
CA ASN A 27 4.72 4.01 8.80
C ASN A 27 3.41 4.83 8.74
N GLN A 28 3.46 6.12 9.06
CA GLN A 28 2.33 7.06 8.93
C GLN A 28 1.82 7.15 7.49
N TYR A 29 2.72 6.98 6.52
CA TYR A 29 2.38 7.00 5.12
C TYR A 29 1.52 5.78 4.72
N SER A 30 1.80 4.60 5.27
CA SER A 30 1.01 3.38 5.04
C SER A 30 -0.46 3.52 5.46
N LEU A 31 -0.75 4.27 6.54
CA LEU A 31 -2.12 4.57 6.94
C LEU A 31 -2.84 5.44 5.90
N ALA A 32 -2.15 6.45 5.38
CA ALA A 32 -2.73 7.33 4.37
C ALA A 32 -2.93 6.58 3.05
N THR A 33 -1.99 5.71 2.64
CA THR A 33 -2.10 4.82 1.47
C THR A 33 -3.29 3.89 1.58
N ALA A 34 -3.46 3.20 2.71
CA ALA A 34 -4.60 2.33 2.94
C ALA A 34 -5.91 3.12 2.88
N LYS A 35 -6.00 4.29 3.53
CA LYS A 35 -7.19 5.17 3.45
C LYS A 35 -7.51 5.62 2.04
N TYR A 36 -6.51 5.82 1.18
CA TYR A 36 -6.72 6.17 -0.22
C TYR A 36 -7.27 4.97 -1.01
N ILE A 37 -6.63 3.81 -0.91
CA ILE A 37 -7.01 2.59 -1.65
C ILE A 37 -8.41 2.11 -1.23
N ASN A 38 -8.74 2.20 0.06
CA ASN A 38 -10.03 1.77 0.62
C ASN A 38 -11.24 2.56 0.10
N LYS A 39 -11.04 3.67 -0.63
CA LYS A 39 -12.13 4.43 -1.28
C LYS A 39 -12.67 3.75 -2.54
N PHE A 40 -11.93 2.79 -3.09
CA PHE A 40 -12.28 2.10 -4.32
C PHE A 40 -12.93 0.75 -4.02
N ASP A 41 -13.84 0.32 -4.89
CA ASP A 41 -14.46 -1.00 -4.77
C ASP A 41 -13.62 -2.07 -5.48
N ASN A 42 -13.28 -3.14 -4.77
CA ASN A 42 -12.42 -4.23 -5.23
C ASN A 42 -11.10 -3.76 -5.92
N PRO A 43 -10.28 -2.92 -5.26
CA PRO A 43 -8.99 -2.52 -5.80
C PRO A 43 -8.00 -3.70 -5.78
N LEU A 44 -6.99 -3.63 -6.65
CA LEU A 44 -5.83 -4.52 -6.65
C LEU A 44 -4.59 -3.73 -6.25
N LEU A 45 -3.94 -4.16 -5.17
CA LEU A 45 -2.62 -3.68 -4.77
C LEU A 45 -1.56 -4.66 -5.27
N LEU A 46 -0.69 -4.17 -6.14
CA LEU A 46 0.46 -4.88 -6.69
C LEU A 46 1.72 -4.44 -5.96
N SER A 47 2.58 -5.38 -5.59
CA SER A 47 3.90 -5.07 -5.04
C SER A 47 4.88 -6.16 -5.42
N ASN A 48 6.17 -5.84 -5.44
CA ASN A 48 7.20 -6.86 -5.63
C ASN A 48 7.42 -7.66 -4.33
N ASN A 49 8.16 -8.75 -4.44
CA ASN A 49 8.56 -9.61 -3.32
C ASN A 49 9.83 -9.11 -2.60
N ASN A 50 10.23 -7.85 -2.78
CA ASN A 50 11.43 -7.31 -2.13
C ASN A 50 11.26 -7.31 -0.60
N ILE A 51 12.27 -7.81 0.11
CA ILE A 51 12.25 -7.94 1.57
C ILE A 51 12.05 -6.60 2.29
N TYR A 52 12.50 -5.49 1.68
CA TYR A 52 12.27 -4.15 2.20
C TYR A 52 10.80 -3.72 2.10
N ASN A 53 10.04 -4.27 1.14
CA ASN A 53 8.63 -3.96 0.94
C ASN A 53 7.70 -4.83 1.81
N ILE A 54 8.14 -6.02 2.25
CA ILE A 54 7.29 -6.98 2.99
C ILE A 54 6.76 -6.39 4.30
N GLY A 55 7.59 -5.69 5.08
CA GLY A 55 7.14 -5.10 6.35
C GLY A 55 6.01 -4.09 6.15
N SER A 56 6.21 -3.13 5.26
CA SER A 56 5.21 -2.12 4.89
C SER A 56 3.95 -2.77 4.29
N LEU A 57 4.12 -3.82 3.48
CA LEU A 57 3.03 -4.54 2.84
C LEU A 57 2.17 -5.32 3.83
N LEU A 58 2.77 -5.98 4.83
CA LEU A 58 2.02 -6.64 5.90
C LEU A 58 1.18 -5.63 6.69
N ILE A 59 1.74 -4.45 6.95
CA ILE A 59 1.01 -3.39 7.64
C ILE A 59 -0.12 -2.85 6.76
N LEU A 60 0.14 -2.59 5.47
CA LEU A 60 -0.89 -2.19 4.52
C LEU A 60 -2.01 -3.22 4.46
N ASN A 61 -1.68 -4.51 4.39
CA ASN A 61 -2.68 -5.60 4.36
C ASN A 61 -3.58 -5.58 5.61
N HIS A 62 -3.05 -5.24 6.78
CA HIS A 62 -3.85 -5.09 7.99
C HIS A 62 -4.77 -3.85 7.94
N LEU A 63 -4.37 -2.79 7.24
CA LEU A 63 -5.11 -1.52 7.16
C LEU A 63 -6.09 -1.46 5.97
N LEU A 64 -5.92 -2.33 4.97
CA LEU A 64 -6.77 -2.40 3.79
C LEU A 64 -8.11 -3.08 4.10
N ASN A 65 -9.15 -2.66 3.38
CA ASN A 65 -10.46 -3.32 3.45
C ASN A 65 -10.36 -4.75 2.91
N SER A 66 -11.19 -5.65 3.43
CA SER A 66 -11.21 -7.08 3.04
C SER A 66 -11.57 -7.34 1.58
N ASN A 67 -12.11 -6.36 0.86
CA ASN A 67 -12.36 -6.42 -0.58
C ASN A 67 -11.14 -6.01 -1.43
N THR A 68 -10.05 -5.55 -0.82
CA THR A 68 -8.81 -5.25 -1.54
C THR A 68 -8.06 -6.53 -1.83
N ASN A 69 -7.77 -6.76 -3.11
CA ASN A 69 -6.95 -7.89 -3.53
C ASN A 69 -5.48 -7.48 -3.47
N LEU A 70 -4.64 -8.36 -2.96
CA LEU A 70 -3.20 -8.15 -2.88
C LEU A 70 -2.48 -9.18 -3.76
N LEU A 71 -1.61 -8.70 -4.64
CA LEU A 71 -0.83 -9.53 -5.55
C LEU A 71 0.65 -9.20 -5.41
N ILE A 72 1.41 -10.14 -4.86
CA ILE A 72 2.86 -10.07 -4.73
C ILE A 72 3.47 -10.78 -5.94
N VAL A 73 4.42 -10.12 -6.59
CA VAL A 73 5.03 -10.62 -7.82
C VAL A 73 6.54 -10.52 -7.77
N GLU A 74 7.22 -11.33 -8.58
CA GLU A 74 8.67 -11.22 -8.75
C GLU A 74 8.98 -10.10 -9.75
N ASP A 75 10.09 -9.41 -9.55
CA ASP A 75 10.52 -8.33 -10.45
C ASP A 75 10.96 -8.84 -11.83
N ASP A 76 10.98 -10.15 -12.08
CA ASP A 76 11.51 -10.74 -13.31
C ASP A 76 10.53 -10.64 -14.50
N HIS A 77 9.23 -10.54 -14.24
CA HIS A 77 8.21 -10.56 -15.29
C HIS A 77 6.98 -9.72 -14.96
N LEU A 78 6.31 -9.19 -15.99
CA LEU A 78 5.03 -8.51 -15.82
C LEU A 78 3.95 -9.53 -15.48
N PRO A 79 3.22 -9.32 -14.37
CA PRO A 79 2.19 -10.27 -13.95
C PRO A 79 0.93 -10.15 -14.82
N LEU A 80 0.18 -11.24 -14.88
CA LEU A 80 -1.14 -11.22 -15.49
C LEU A 80 -2.12 -10.47 -14.56
N ILE A 81 -2.47 -9.24 -14.93
CA ILE A 81 -3.40 -8.42 -14.15
C ILE A 81 -4.84 -8.95 -14.34
N PRO A 82 -5.56 -9.29 -13.26
CA PRO A 82 -6.95 -9.74 -13.35
C PRO A 82 -7.86 -8.63 -13.89
N GLN A 83 -8.64 -8.94 -14.93
CA GLN A 83 -9.53 -7.97 -15.60
C GLN A 83 -10.67 -7.44 -14.71
N LYS A 84 -10.95 -8.13 -13.60
CA LYS A 84 -12.03 -7.79 -12.67
C LYS A 84 -11.67 -6.68 -11.68
N ALA A 85 -10.40 -6.27 -11.62
CA ALA A 85 -9.97 -5.21 -10.70
C ALA A 85 -10.49 -3.85 -11.20
N SER A 86 -11.19 -3.10 -10.33
CA SER A 86 -11.70 -1.76 -10.70
C SER A 86 -10.58 -0.74 -10.84
N LYS A 87 -9.59 -0.83 -9.96
CA LYS A 87 -8.42 0.04 -9.91
C LYS A 87 -7.20 -0.78 -9.53
N ILE A 88 -6.08 -0.49 -10.16
CA ILE A 88 -4.82 -1.18 -9.93
C ILE A 88 -3.83 -0.16 -9.40
N PHE A 89 -3.27 -0.46 -8.24
CA PHE A 89 -2.25 0.35 -7.58
C PHE A 89 -0.97 -0.47 -7.50
N LEU A 90 0.16 0.16 -7.78
CA LEU A 90 1.49 -0.40 -7.60
C LEU A 90 2.13 0.31 -6.41
N PHE A 91 2.47 -0.49 -5.41
CA PHE A 91 3.24 -0.08 -4.24
C PHE A 91 4.66 -0.62 -4.39
N ASP A 92 5.61 0.29 -4.54
CA ASP A 92 7.03 -0.01 -4.55
C ASP A 92 7.73 1.01 -3.67
N SER A 93 8.39 0.55 -2.61
CA SER A 93 9.14 1.44 -1.72
C SER A 93 10.64 1.53 -2.05
N ASP A 94 11.12 0.80 -3.06
CA ASP A 94 12.50 0.85 -3.52
C ASP A 94 12.60 1.34 -4.98
N MET A 95 12.51 2.66 -5.15
CA MET A 95 12.69 3.32 -6.44
C MET A 95 14.16 3.45 -6.88
N THR A 96 15.12 3.02 -6.07
CA THR A 96 16.55 3.20 -6.38
C THR A 96 17.07 2.18 -7.40
N ASN A 97 16.32 1.09 -7.62
CA ASN A 97 16.71 0.03 -8.53
C ASN A 97 16.01 0.17 -9.88
N SER A 98 16.79 0.39 -10.94
CA SER A 98 16.29 0.48 -12.33
C SER A 98 15.73 -0.83 -12.89
N GLN A 99 15.84 -1.93 -12.13
CA GLN A 99 15.35 -3.27 -12.48
C GLN A 99 14.04 -3.62 -11.77
N ASN A 100 13.36 -2.65 -11.15
CA ASN A 100 12.13 -2.89 -10.42
C ASN A 100 10.90 -3.05 -11.33
N LEU A 101 9.82 -3.61 -10.78
CA LEU A 101 8.53 -3.78 -11.45
C LEU A 101 8.03 -2.50 -12.13
N LEU A 102 8.25 -1.33 -11.50
CA LEU A 102 7.86 -0.03 -12.02
C LEU A 102 8.53 0.30 -13.36
N ALA A 103 9.83 0.03 -13.50
CA ALA A 103 10.56 0.25 -14.75
C ALA A 103 9.96 -0.59 -15.90
N ARG A 104 9.60 -1.85 -15.63
CA ARG A 104 8.94 -2.70 -16.63
C ARG A 104 7.57 -2.18 -17.06
N PHE A 105 6.78 -1.67 -16.11
CA PHE A 105 5.51 -1.02 -16.45
C PHE A 105 5.71 0.28 -17.25
N LYS A 106 6.84 0.98 -17.08
CA LYS A 106 7.17 2.18 -17.89
C LYS A 106 7.61 1.81 -19.31
N GLU A 107 8.31 0.69 -19.49
CA GLU A 107 8.73 0.19 -20.81
C GLU A 107 7.56 -0.40 -21.62
N ASP A 108 6.56 -0.99 -20.95
CA ASP A 108 5.39 -1.56 -21.60
C ASP A 108 4.40 -0.48 -22.07
N LYS A 109 4.17 -0.42 -23.40
CA LYS A 109 3.24 0.54 -24.02
C LYS A 109 1.75 0.21 -23.78
N THR A 110 1.46 -0.96 -23.23
CA THR A 110 0.09 -1.44 -22.94
C THR A 110 -0.49 -0.77 -21.70
N TYR A 111 0.36 -0.26 -20.82
CA TYR A 111 -0.05 0.34 -19.56
C TYR A 111 0.37 1.82 -19.51
N SER A 112 -0.42 2.63 -18.83
CA SER A 112 -0.05 3.98 -18.44
C SER A 112 0.05 4.03 -16.91
N LEU A 113 1.06 4.75 -16.45
CA LEU A 113 1.38 4.93 -15.04
C LEU A 113 1.07 6.36 -14.65
N ARG A 114 0.32 6.53 -13.56
CA ARG A 114 0.05 7.84 -12.96
C ARG A 114 0.55 7.82 -11.52
N LEU A 115 1.48 8.72 -11.20
CA LEU A 115 1.88 8.94 -9.80
C LEU A 115 0.70 9.58 -9.05
N ILE A 116 0.45 9.09 -7.85
CA ILE A 116 -0.54 9.66 -6.94
C ILE A 116 0.21 10.56 -5.95
N ASP A 117 -0.03 11.87 -6.04
CA ASP A 117 0.66 12.87 -5.23
C ASP A 117 0.27 12.81 -3.74
N GLU A 118 -0.91 12.27 -3.44
CA GLU A 118 -1.40 12.04 -2.07
C GLU A 118 -1.97 10.62 -1.93
N PRO A 119 -1.35 9.77 -1.09
CA PRO A 119 -0.47 10.10 0.03
C PRO A 119 1.00 10.25 -0.35
N LEU A 120 1.82 10.87 0.51
CA LEU A 120 3.29 11.03 0.38
C LEU A 120 4.10 9.71 0.26
N THR A 121 3.42 8.57 0.07
CA THR A 121 4.01 7.33 -0.44
C THR A 121 4.10 7.36 -1.95
N GLU A 122 5.13 6.73 -2.50
CA GLU A 122 5.30 6.53 -3.94
C GLU A 122 4.31 5.46 -4.47
N LEU A 123 3.01 5.82 -4.49
CA LEU A 123 1.91 4.99 -4.96
C LEU A 123 1.61 5.31 -6.42
N TRP A 124 1.65 4.30 -7.28
CA TRP A 124 1.39 4.45 -8.71
C TRP A 124 0.04 3.84 -9.06
N GLN A 125 -0.79 4.54 -9.81
CA GLN A 125 -1.97 3.95 -10.43
C GLN A 125 -1.60 3.41 -11.81
N ILE A 126 -1.96 2.15 -12.07
CA ILE A 126 -1.82 1.53 -13.39
C ILE A 126 -3.15 1.59 -14.11
N GLU A 127 -3.15 2.13 -15.33
CA GLU A 127 -4.30 2.09 -16.24
C GLU A 127 -3.92 1.31 -17.49
N LYS A 128 -4.83 0.46 -17.97
CA LYS A 128 -4.62 -0.25 -19.22
C LYS A 128 -4.98 0.68 -20.37
N ASN A 129 -4.04 0.93 -21.29
CA ASN A 129 -4.33 1.65 -22.51
C ASN A 129 -5.31 0.80 -23.33
N GLN A 130 -6.58 1.19 -23.37
CA GLN A 130 -7.53 0.52 -24.24
C GLN A 130 -7.08 0.72 -25.68
N LYS A 131 -6.58 -0.35 -26.32
CA LYS A 131 -6.41 -0.36 -27.77
C LYS A 131 -7.79 -0.11 -28.37
N LYS A 132 -7.92 1.05 -29.01
CA LYS A 132 -9.07 1.41 -29.84
C LYS A 132 -9.15 0.49 -31.04
#